data_AF-A0A1F6W2D2-F1
#
_entry.id   AF-A0A1F6W2D2-F1
#
_cell.length_a   1.000
_cell.length_b   1.000
_cell.length_c   1.000
_cell.angle_alpha   90.00
_cell.angle_beta   90.00
_cell.angle_gamma   90.00
#
_symmetry.space_group_name_H-M   'P 1'
#
loop_
_entity.id
_entity.type
_entity.pdbx_description
1 polymer ?
#
loop_
_entity_poly.entity_id
_entity_poly.type
_entity_poly.pdbx_seq_one_letter_code
_entity_poly.pdbx_strand_id
1 'polypeptide(L)'
;MDDTIDTLKIKIDAARRNLSEETKVAIEAVPWKIAILGMRESKGYSFEQLGDLETETELLLCGLLNPEDYPKELENRMRIPGPRVDELVNEMNQLVFSKMREELIKNTERKKIFETKTAPSVSKIEQEMSSPVTGINKDEIKVLDNAGIKIISAGEPDLTALELNSGTTPAILTQKFTGSFQIPTVKTEHVDSNNLNKVAAPKAPASYPPKGDPYRLPPEE
;
A
#
# COMPACT_ATOMS: atom_id res chain seq x y z
N MET A 1 14.80 -24.17 -17.52
CA MET A 1 14.06 -23.00 -16.98
C MET A 1 14.77 -22.41 -15.76
N ASP A 2 15.80 -23.07 -15.20
CA ASP A 2 16.58 -22.53 -14.06
C ASP A 2 17.40 -21.27 -14.38
N ASP A 3 17.93 -21.13 -15.59
CA ASP A 3 18.80 -20.00 -15.96
C ASP A 3 18.17 -18.62 -15.73
N THR A 4 16.84 -18.51 -15.88
CA THR A 4 16.11 -17.25 -15.69
C THR A 4 15.98 -16.89 -14.21
N ILE A 5 15.76 -17.88 -13.35
CA ILE A 5 15.65 -17.70 -11.89
C ILE A 5 17.03 -17.30 -11.34
N ASP A 6 18.09 -17.97 -11.78
CA ASP A 6 19.46 -17.63 -11.40
C ASP A 6 19.83 -16.21 -11.84
N THR A 7 19.44 -15.80 -13.05
CA THR A 7 19.67 -14.44 -13.53
C THR A 7 18.95 -13.39 -12.68
N LEU A 8 17.70 -13.64 -12.26
CA LEU A 8 16.96 -12.72 -11.39
C LEU A 8 17.61 -12.61 -10.02
N LYS A 9 17.99 -13.73 -9.42
CA LYS A 9 18.64 -13.77 -8.11
C LYS A 9 19.97 -13.02 -8.11
N ILE A 10 20.77 -13.19 -9.17
CA ILE A 10 22.02 -12.44 -9.36
C ILE A 10 21.75 -10.92 -9.45
N LYS A 11 20.69 -10.50 -10.16
CA LYS A 11 20.32 -9.07 -10.26
C LYS A 11 19.84 -8.51 -8.92
N ILE A 12 19.05 -9.27 -8.17
CA ILE A 12 18.58 -8.89 -6.83
C ILE A 12 19.79 -8.72 -5.90
N ASP A 13 20.71 -9.68 -5.87
CA ASP A 13 21.92 -9.61 -5.03
C ASP A 13 22.80 -8.41 -5.43
N ALA A 14 22.93 -8.12 -6.72
CA ALA A 14 23.65 -6.96 -7.20
C ALA A 14 22.97 -5.64 -6.77
N ALA A 15 21.66 -5.54 -6.92
CA ALA A 15 20.89 -4.37 -6.50
C ALA A 15 20.95 -4.17 -4.98
N ARG A 16 20.84 -5.24 -4.20
CA ARG A 16 20.95 -5.22 -2.74
C ARG A 16 22.30 -4.70 -2.26
N ARG A 17 23.40 -5.03 -2.96
CA ARG A 17 24.73 -4.48 -2.64
C ARG A 17 24.83 -2.97 -2.91
N ASN A 18 24.13 -2.49 -3.95
CA ASN A 18 24.11 -1.07 -4.35
C ASN A 18 23.21 -0.19 -3.48
N LEU A 19 22.35 -0.77 -2.62
CA LEU A 19 21.54 -0.01 -1.68
C LEU A 19 22.41 0.75 -0.66
N SER A 20 21.87 1.86 -0.15
CA SER A 20 22.50 2.60 0.94
C SER A 20 22.56 1.74 2.22
N GLU A 21 23.59 1.97 3.05
CA GLU A 21 23.77 1.18 4.28
C GLU A 21 22.60 1.36 5.25
N GLU A 22 21.99 2.55 5.28
CA GLU A 22 20.78 2.83 6.07
C GLU A 22 19.61 1.96 5.62
N THR A 23 19.44 1.82 4.31
CA THR A 23 18.40 0.99 3.72
C THR A 23 18.62 -0.48 4.01
N LYS A 24 19.85 -0.99 3.93
CA LYS A 24 20.16 -2.39 4.26
C LYS A 24 19.84 -2.69 5.71
N VAL A 25 20.27 -1.83 6.64
CA VAL A 25 20.01 -2.01 8.08
C VAL A 25 18.52 -1.97 8.37
N ALA A 26 17.77 -1.04 7.75
CA ALA A 26 16.32 -0.98 7.93
C ALA A 26 15.58 -2.21 7.38
N ILE A 27 16.03 -2.74 6.24
CA ILE A 27 15.46 -3.97 5.66
C ILE A 27 15.75 -5.18 6.56
N GLU A 28 16.96 -5.30 7.07
CA GLU A 28 17.38 -6.43 7.93
C GLU A 28 16.74 -6.38 9.33
N ALA A 29 16.41 -5.19 9.82
CA ALA A 29 15.73 -5.01 11.10
C ALA A 29 14.28 -5.53 11.09
N VAL A 30 13.62 -5.55 9.93
CA VAL A 30 12.23 -5.98 9.81
C VAL A 30 12.17 -7.44 9.33
N PRO A 31 11.58 -8.38 10.10
CA PRO A 31 11.47 -9.78 9.71
C PRO A 31 10.34 -10.00 8.68
N TRP A 32 10.42 -9.33 7.53
CA TRP A 32 9.36 -9.29 6.53
C TRP A 32 9.09 -10.64 5.87
N LYS A 33 10.12 -11.48 5.67
CA LYS A 33 9.96 -12.86 5.17
C LYS A 33 9.10 -13.70 6.12
N ILE A 34 9.26 -13.52 7.43
CA ILE A 34 8.45 -14.21 8.44
C ILE A 34 7.00 -13.71 8.38
N ALA A 35 6.80 -12.41 8.17
CA ALA A 35 5.47 -11.85 8.00
C ALA A 35 4.75 -12.45 6.77
N ILE A 36 5.45 -12.58 5.63
CA ILE A 36 4.94 -13.24 4.43
C ILE A 36 4.59 -14.71 4.71
N LEU A 37 5.48 -15.45 5.39
CA LEU A 37 5.20 -16.84 5.76
C LEU A 37 3.95 -16.98 6.65
N GLY A 38 3.72 -16.02 7.55
CA GLY A 38 2.51 -15.96 8.37
C GLY A 38 1.22 -15.78 7.55
N MET A 39 1.30 -15.24 6.34
CA MET A 39 0.13 -15.10 5.44
C MET A 39 -0.42 -16.44 4.97
N ARG A 40 0.38 -17.50 5.07
CA ARG A 40 -0.09 -18.87 4.82
C ARG A 40 -1.20 -19.26 5.78
N GLU A 41 -1.02 -18.95 7.06
CA GLU A 41 -1.94 -19.33 8.13
C GLU A 41 -3.18 -18.44 8.13
N SER A 42 -3.02 -17.14 7.83
CA SER A 42 -4.13 -16.18 7.87
C SER A 42 -4.99 -16.20 6.60
N LYS A 43 -4.40 -16.39 5.41
CA LYS A 43 -5.09 -16.28 4.11
C LYS A 43 -5.14 -17.58 3.32
N GLY A 44 -4.37 -18.59 3.70
CA GLY A 44 -4.35 -19.89 3.01
C GLY A 44 -3.60 -19.88 1.67
N TYR A 45 -2.66 -18.96 1.46
CA TYR A 45 -1.86 -18.91 0.22
C TYR A 45 -1.00 -20.18 0.06
N SER A 46 -0.78 -20.59 -1.19
CA SER A 46 0.11 -21.72 -1.51
C SER A 46 1.58 -21.34 -1.32
N PHE A 47 2.45 -22.34 -1.21
CA PHE A 47 3.90 -22.08 -1.09
C PHE A 47 4.45 -21.36 -2.33
N GLU A 48 3.95 -21.70 -3.52
CA GLU A 48 4.34 -21.05 -4.78
C GLU A 48 3.94 -19.57 -4.77
N GLN A 49 2.70 -19.26 -4.39
CA GLN A 49 2.21 -17.89 -4.30
C GLN A 49 3.00 -17.04 -3.29
N LEU A 50 3.39 -17.63 -2.15
CA LEU A 50 4.23 -16.94 -1.18
C LEU A 50 5.66 -16.74 -1.67
N GLY A 51 6.20 -17.68 -2.46
CA GLY A 51 7.49 -17.52 -3.12
C GLY A 51 7.47 -16.40 -4.17
N ASP A 52 6.39 -16.30 -4.95
CA ASP A 52 6.18 -15.20 -5.87
C ASP A 52 6.07 -13.86 -5.13
N LEU A 53 5.26 -13.80 -4.06
CA LEU A 53 5.13 -12.61 -3.21
C LEU A 53 6.46 -12.20 -2.58
N GLU A 54 7.24 -13.15 -2.06
CA GLU A 54 8.57 -12.91 -1.51
C GLU A 54 9.49 -12.31 -2.56
N THR A 55 9.52 -12.91 -3.75
CA THR A 55 10.36 -12.47 -4.87
C THR A 55 9.97 -11.05 -5.28
N GLU A 56 8.70 -10.78 -5.57
CA GLU A 56 8.25 -9.44 -5.98
C GLU A 56 8.48 -8.38 -4.89
N THR A 57 8.27 -8.74 -3.62
CA THR A 57 8.59 -7.84 -2.50
C THR A 57 10.09 -7.54 -2.46
N GLU A 58 10.95 -8.53 -2.68
CA GLU A 58 12.40 -8.33 -2.71
C GLU A 58 12.83 -7.43 -3.87
N LEU A 59 12.22 -7.58 -5.05
CA LEU A 59 12.45 -6.70 -6.20
C LEU A 59 12.07 -5.25 -5.87
N LEU A 60 10.92 -5.05 -5.21
CA LEU A 60 10.46 -3.73 -4.78
C LEU A 60 11.41 -3.10 -3.76
N LEU A 61 11.88 -3.87 -2.77
CA LEU A 61 12.81 -3.39 -1.74
C LEU A 61 14.19 -3.04 -2.33
N CYS A 62 14.61 -3.75 -3.37
CA CYS A 62 15.84 -3.45 -4.10
C CYS A 62 15.71 -2.28 -5.08
N GLY A 63 14.51 -1.71 -5.24
CA GLY A 63 14.25 -0.62 -6.20
C GLY A 63 14.30 -1.07 -7.67
N LEU A 64 14.19 -2.37 -7.94
CA LEU A 64 14.12 -2.92 -9.30
C LEU A 64 12.69 -2.89 -9.86
N LEU A 65 11.70 -2.82 -8.98
CA LEU A 65 10.28 -2.76 -9.32
C LEU A 65 9.69 -1.43 -8.83
N ASN A 66 8.83 -0.84 -9.65
CA ASN A 66 8.12 0.38 -9.27
C ASN A 66 6.94 0.05 -8.34
N PRO A 67 6.64 0.88 -7.33
CA PRO A 67 5.48 0.68 -6.45
C PRO A 67 4.14 0.63 -7.18
N GLU A 68 4.03 1.31 -8.32
CA GLU A 68 2.81 1.34 -9.15
C GLU A 68 2.58 0.04 -9.93
N ASP A 69 3.66 -0.69 -10.22
CA ASP A 69 3.60 -1.94 -10.98
C ASP A 69 3.52 -3.16 -10.06
N TYR A 70 3.84 -3.00 -8.77
CA TYR A 70 3.80 -4.07 -7.79
C TYR A 70 2.46 -4.82 -7.72
N PRO A 71 1.28 -4.17 -7.67
CA PRO A 71 0.01 -4.89 -7.71
C PRO A 71 -0.18 -5.69 -9.01
N LYS A 72 0.26 -5.14 -10.15
CA LYS A 72 0.11 -5.81 -11.45
C LYS A 72 0.97 -7.07 -11.54
N GLU A 73 2.21 -7.00 -11.07
CA GLU A 73 3.10 -8.16 -11.05
C GLU A 73 2.61 -9.25 -10.09
N LEU A 74 2.06 -8.87 -8.94
CA LEU A 74 1.42 -9.81 -8.02
C LEU A 74 0.20 -10.49 -8.63
N GLU A 75 -0.68 -9.74 -9.31
CA GLU A 75 -1.83 -10.30 -10.02
C GLU A 75 -1.39 -11.35 -11.06
N ASN A 76 -0.37 -11.02 -11.84
CA ASN A 76 0.16 -11.86 -12.91
C ASN A 76 0.82 -13.14 -12.38
N ARG A 77 1.67 -13.04 -11.35
CA ARG A 77 2.44 -14.18 -10.84
C ARG A 77 1.63 -15.07 -9.91
N MET A 78 0.94 -14.48 -8.93
CA MET A 78 0.17 -15.25 -7.95
C MET A 78 -1.18 -15.75 -8.48
N ARG A 79 -1.62 -15.26 -9.66
CA ARG A 79 -2.91 -15.61 -10.30
C ARG A 79 -4.12 -15.38 -9.39
N ILE A 80 -4.08 -14.28 -8.63
CA ILE A 80 -5.18 -13.85 -7.76
C ILE A 80 -5.89 -12.64 -8.39
N PRO A 81 -7.21 -12.49 -8.20
CA PRO A 81 -7.96 -11.40 -8.82
C PRO A 81 -7.56 -10.04 -8.21
N GLY A 82 -7.47 -9.00 -9.03
CA GLY A 82 -7.12 -7.62 -8.63
C GLY A 82 -7.66 -7.13 -7.28
N PRO A 83 -8.96 -7.30 -6.93
CA PRO A 83 -9.47 -6.87 -5.62
C PRO A 83 -8.77 -7.52 -4.42
N ARG A 84 -8.37 -8.80 -4.54
CA ARG A 84 -7.59 -9.48 -3.49
C ARG A 84 -6.15 -9.01 -3.45
N VAL A 85 -5.59 -8.60 -4.58
CA VAL A 85 -4.25 -8.01 -4.64
C VAL A 85 -4.24 -6.68 -3.91
N ASP A 86 -5.25 -5.84 -4.10
CA ASP A 86 -5.34 -4.54 -3.41
C ASP A 86 -5.37 -4.71 -1.89
N GLU A 87 -6.14 -5.69 -1.40
CA GLU A 87 -6.16 -6.06 0.03
C GLU A 87 -4.78 -6.54 0.50
N LEU A 88 -4.12 -7.41 -0.28
CA LEU A 88 -2.80 -7.95 0.01
C LEU A 88 -1.74 -6.86 0.07
N VAL A 89 -1.74 -5.94 -0.89
CA VAL A 89 -0.81 -4.80 -0.96
C VAL A 89 -1.01 -3.88 0.25
N ASN A 90 -2.26 -3.62 0.64
CA ASN A 90 -2.54 -2.83 1.84
C ASN A 90 -2.05 -3.52 3.12
N GLU A 91 -2.24 -4.83 3.23
CA GLU A 91 -1.75 -5.63 4.36
C GLU A 91 -0.21 -5.62 4.42
N MET A 92 0.47 -5.83 3.29
CA MET A 92 1.93 -5.71 3.18
C MET A 92 2.43 -4.30 3.53
N ASN A 93 1.70 -3.27 3.12
CA ASN A 93 2.03 -1.90 3.47
C ASN A 93 1.96 -1.64 4.98
N GLN A 94 1.03 -2.26 5.69
CA GLN A 94 0.92 -2.14 7.14
C GLN A 94 1.95 -3.00 7.88
N LEU A 95 2.12 -4.26 7.48
CA LEU A 95 2.96 -5.23 8.19
C LEU A 95 4.45 -5.03 7.93
N VAL A 96 4.82 -4.69 6.69
CA VAL A 96 6.21 -4.65 6.23
C VAL A 96 6.64 -3.21 5.94
N PHE A 97 6.00 -2.54 4.98
CA PHE A 97 6.53 -1.28 4.47
C PHE A 97 6.46 -0.14 5.49
N SER A 98 5.41 -0.08 6.31
CA SER A 98 5.30 0.93 7.37
C SER A 98 6.41 0.79 8.41
N LYS A 99 6.72 -0.44 8.84
CA LYS A 99 7.81 -0.72 9.79
C LYS A 99 9.18 -0.38 9.20
N MET A 100 9.41 -0.72 7.93
CA MET A 100 10.66 -0.38 7.25
C MET A 100 10.84 1.13 7.10
N ARG A 101 9.78 1.87 6.77
CA ARG A 101 9.81 3.35 6.72
C ARG A 101 10.13 3.94 8.08
N GLU A 102 9.55 3.40 9.15
CA GLU A 102 9.81 3.85 10.51
C GLU A 102 11.28 3.62 10.91
N GLU A 103 11.84 2.45 10.60
CA GLU A 103 13.26 2.15 10.87
C GLU A 103 14.22 3.00 10.03
N LEU A 104 13.87 3.29 8.78
CA LEU A 104 14.61 4.23 7.93
C LEU A 104 14.65 5.63 8.57
N ILE A 105 13.51 6.16 8.99
CA ILE A 105 13.42 7.49 9.64
C ILE A 105 14.27 7.50 10.91
N LYS A 106 14.15 6.48 11.78
CA LYS A 106 14.96 6.36 13.01
C LYS A 106 16.46 6.36 12.71
N ASN A 107 16.89 5.64 11.69
CA ASN A 107 18.31 5.53 11.34
C ASN A 107 18.87 6.84 10.77
N THR A 108 18.12 7.51 9.90
CA THR A 108 18.50 8.83 9.37
C THR A 108 18.52 9.89 10.47
N GLU A 109 17.55 9.90 11.39
CA GLU A 109 17.53 10.84 12.53
C GLU A 109 18.71 10.62 13.49
N ARG A 110 19.02 9.36 13.82
CA ARG A 110 20.20 9.02 14.64
C ARG A 110 21.49 9.52 14.01
N LYS A 111 21.64 9.41 12.69
CA LYS A 111 22.79 9.94 11.96
C LYS A 111 22.87 11.46 12.00
N LYS A 112 21.75 12.17 11.78
CA LYS A 112 21.70 13.63 11.91
C LYS A 112 22.19 14.10 13.28
N ILE A 113 21.74 13.42 14.34
CA ILE A 113 22.16 13.73 15.72
C ILE A 113 23.67 13.49 15.90
N PHE A 114 24.21 12.42 15.32
CA PHE A 114 25.64 12.11 15.41
C PHE A 114 26.51 13.08 14.61
N GLU A 115 26.08 13.49 13.41
CA GLU A 115 26.76 14.52 12.60
C GLU A 115 26.78 15.88 13.29
N THR A 116 25.73 16.26 14.02
CA THR A 116 25.74 17.46 14.86
C THR A 116 26.66 17.37 16.09
N LYS A 117 27.10 16.17 16.50
CA LYS A 117 27.91 15.97 17.71
C LYS A 117 29.41 15.87 17.46
N THR A 118 29.85 15.77 16.20
CA THR A 118 31.26 15.57 15.82
C THR A 118 31.88 16.71 15.02
N ALA A 119 31.40 17.95 15.17
CA ALA A 119 32.14 19.12 14.69
C ALA A 119 32.03 20.33 15.64
N PRO A 120 33.07 20.66 16.42
CA PRO A 120 33.31 22.03 16.83
C PRO A 120 34.13 22.71 15.72
N SER A 121 33.44 23.30 14.73
CA SER A 121 34.03 24.36 13.90
C SER A 121 33.46 25.68 14.36
N VAL A 122 34.18 26.31 15.29
CA VAL A 122 33.93 27.66 15.76
C VAL A 122 34.11 28.66 14.63
N SER A 123 33.29 29.71 14.69
CA SER A 123 33.29 31.01 13.99
C SER A 123 32.39 31.07 12.74
N LYS A 124 31.30 31.85 12.73
CA LYS A 124 31.04 33.13 13.41
C LYS A 124 29.52 33.30 13.62
N ILE A 125 29.10 33.43 14.87
CA ILE A 125 27.83 34.03 15.25
C ILE A 125 28.12 35.52 15.44
N GLU A 126 27.49 36.37 14.65
CA GLU A 126 27.02 37.65 15.15
C GLU A 126 25.51 37.68 14.93
N GLN A 127 24.85 38.17 15.97
CA GLN A 127 23.47 37.99 16.34
C GLN A 127 22.90 39.39 16.46
N GLU A 128 21.93 39.76 15.62
CA GLU A 128 20.93 40.82 15.90
C GLU A 128 19.62 40.40 15.21
N MET A 129 18.62 39.93 15.96
CA MET A 129 17.52 40.71 16.52
C MET A 129 16.59 41.38 15.48
N SER A 130 15.32 40.94 15.52
CA SER A 130 14.09 41.63 15.14
C SER A 130 13.95 42.21 13.73
N SER A 131 13.06 41.61 12.93
CA SER A 131 11.92 42.28 12.26
C SER A 131 11.26 41.34 11.24
N PRO A 132 9.95 41.48 10.95
CA PRO A 132 9.27 40.71 9.91
C PRO A 132 9.90 41.02 8.55
N VAL A 133 10.15 39.98 7.75
CA VAL A 133 10.64 40.10 6.38
C VAL A 133 9.61 40.88 5.55
N THR A 134 9.85 42.18 5.40
CA THR A 134 9.18 43.07 4.47
C THR A 134 10.22 43.50 3.44
N GLY A 135 10.54 42.58 2.53
CA GLY A 135 11.43 42.79 1.41
C GLY A 135 10.69 42.62 0.09
N ILE A 136 9.60 43.36 -0.13
CA ILE A 136 9.03 43.45 -1.47
C ILE A 136 9.83 44.51 -2.23
N ASN A 137 10.68 44.07 -3.17
CA ASN A 137 11.43 44.97 -4.03
C ASN A 137 10.44 45.78 -4.89
N LYS A 138 10.46 47.12 -4.75
CA LYS A 138 9.54 48.04 -5.44
C LYS A 138 9.60 47.93 -6.98
N ASP A 139 10.69 47.41 -7.51
CA ASP A 139 10.85 47.22 -8.95
C ASP A 139 10.12 45.97 -9.47
N GLU A 140 9.94 44.94 -8.64
CA GLU A 140 9.17 43.74 -9.00
C GLU A 140 7.65 44.03 -9.00
N ILE A 141 7.19 44.94 -8.14
CA ILE A 141 5.78 45.37 -8.09
C ILE A 141 5.35 46.04 -9.40
N LYS A 142 6.25 46.81 -10.04
CA LYS A 142 5.95 47.48 -11.32
C LYS A 142 5.79 46.50 -12.48
N VAL A 143 6.54 45.39 -12.45
CA VAL A 143 6.43 44.33 -13.47
C VAL A 143 5.07 43.64 -13.37
N LEU A 144 4.58 43.41 -12.15
CA LEU A 144 3.28 42.79 -11.89
C LEU A 144 2.10 43.70 -12.26
N ASP A 145 2.21 44.99 -12.01
CA ASP A 145 1.18 45.98 -12.39
C ASP A 145 1.07 46.13 -13.91
N ASN A 146 2.21 46.15 -14.62
CA ASN A 146 2.22 46.11 -16.10
C ASN A 146 1.63 44.82 -16.68
N ALA A 147 1.67 43.71 -15.93
CA ALA A 147 1.06 42.43 -16.30
C ALA A 147 -0.42 42.31 -15.90
N GLY A 148 -0.99 43.35 -15.29
CA GLY A 148 -2.38 43.36 -14.81
C GLY A 148 -2.62 42.53 -13.55
N ILE A 149 -1.56 42.14 -12.83
CA ILE A 149 -1.64 41.32 -11.61
C ILE A 149 -1.54 42.23 -10.40
N LYS A 150 -2.67 42.42 -9.71
CA LYS A 150 -2.74 43.22 -8.48
C LYS A 150 -2.53 42.32 -7.26
N ILE A 151 -1.44 42.54 -6.52
CA ILE A 151 -1.19 41.84 -5.26
C ILE A 151 -2.13 42.39 -4.18
N ILE A 152 -2.95 41.51 -3.61
CA ILE A 152 -3.82 41.80 -2.46
C ILE A 152 -2.99 41.52 -1.21
N SER A 153 -2.62 42.53 -0.42
CA SER A 153 -1.91 42.28 0.85
C SER A 153 -2.87 41.62 1.83
N ALA A 154 -2.47 40.48 2.39
CA ALA A 154 -3.27 39.74 3.36
C ALA A 154 -3.50 40.57 4.65
N GLY A 155 -4.69 41.15 4.75
CA GLY A 155 -5.26 41.77 5.93
C GLY A 155 -6.78 41.84 5.75
N GLU A 156 -7.48 40.92 6.41
CA GLU A 156 -8.95 40.68 6.43
C GLU A 156 -9.65 40.28 5.12
N PRO A 157 -10.32 39.09 5.07
CA PRO A 157 -11.31 38.81 4.05
C PRO A 157 -12.67 39.41 4.45
N ASP A 158 -13.03 40.53 3.82
CA ASP A 158 -14.41 41.04 3.81
C ASP A 158 -15.26 40.18 2.86
N LEU A 159 -16.25 39.46 3.42
CA LEU A 159 -17.10 38.48 2.76
C LEU A 159 -18.29 39.11 2.00
N THR A 160 -18.12 40.26 1.36
CA THR A 160 -19.24 40.98 0.73
C THR A 160 -18.99 41.45 -0.70
N ALA A 161 -18.55 40.56 -1.59
CA ALA A 161 -18.81 40.70 -3.04
C ALA A 161 -18.47 39.43 -3.82
N LEU A 162 -19.41 38.49 -3.91
CA LEU A 162 -19.46 37.52 -5.00
C LEU A 162 -20.76 37.75 -5.77
N GLU A 163 -20.70 38.69 -6.72
CA GLU A 163 -21.66 38.72 -7.83
C GLU A 163 -21.49 37.45 -8.65
N LEU A 164 -22.47 36.58 -8.50
CA LEU A 164 -22.63 35.33 -9.22
C LEU A 164 -23.08 35.66 -10.66
N ASN A 165 -22.12 35.91 -11.56
CA ASN A 165 -22.44 35.94 -12.98
C ASN A 165 -22.73 34.51 -13.46
N SER A 166 -24.02 34.28 -13.66
CA SER A 166 -24.65 33.12 -14.27
C SER A 166 -24.05 32.79 -15.64
N GLY A 167 -23.81 31.50 -15.89
CA GLY A 167 -23.82 30.98 -17.26
C GLY A 167 -22.91 29.80 -17.52
N THR A 168 -23.50 28.60 -17.52
CA THR A 168 -22.97 27.40 -18.21
C THR A 168 -22.02 26.52 -17.40
N THR A 169 -22.56 25.82 -16.41
CA THR A 169 -22.02 24.50 -16.02
C THR A 169 -22.43 23.46 -17.07
N PRO A 170 -21.56 22.54 -17.50
CA PRO A 170 -21.91 21.53 -18.47
C PRO A 170 -22.93 20.55 -17.87
N ALA A 171 -24.11 20.46 -18.49
CA ALA A 171 -25.27 19.65 -18.08
C ALA A 171 -24.98 18.15 -17.84
N ILE A 172 -23.83 17.65 -18.29
CA ILE A 172 -23.40 16.26 -18.12
C ILE A 172 -23.14 15.88 -16.65
N LEU A 173 -22.65 16.81 -15.82
CA LEU A 173 -22.34 16.52 -14.43
C LEU A 173 -23.59 16.37 -13.56
N THR A 174 -24.65 17.15 -13.85
CA THR A 174 -25.91 17.10 -13.09
C THR A 174 -26.80 15.92 -13.49
N GLN A 175 -26.75 15.45 -14.74
CA GLN A 175 -27.67 14.41 -15.22
C GLN A 175 -27.36 13.00 -14.67
N LYS A 176 -26.12 12.73 -14.24
CA LYS A 176 -25.70 11.39 -13.78
C LYS A 176 -26.00 11.11 -12.29
N PHE A 177 -26.29 12.14 -11.49
CA PHE A 177 -26.52 11.99 -10.04
C PHE A 177 -27.99 12.09 -9.61
N THR A 178 -28.91 12.43 -10.51
CA THR A 178 -30.35 12.61 -10.17
C THR A 178 -31.20 11.35 -10.42
N GLY A 179 -30.60 10.26 -10.92
CA GLY A 179 -31.32 9.01 -11.13
C GLY A 179 -31.37 8.15 -9.87
N SER A 180 -32.57 7.86 -9.35
CA SER A 180 -32.75 6.80 -8.36
C SER A 180 -32.43 5.46 -9.02
N PHE A 181 -31.22 4.95 -8.81
CA PHE A 181 -30.83 3.62 -9.30
C PHE A 181 -31.51 2.57 -8.42
N GLN A 182 -32.66 2.04 -8.87
CA GLN A 182 -33.27 0.86 -8.26
C GLN A 182 -32.47 -0.36 -8.69
N ILE A 183 -31.68 -0.89 -7.77
CA ILE A 183 -31.02 -2.19 -7.96
C ILE A 183 -32.13 -3.25 -7.95
N PRO A 184 -32.32 -4.02 -9.02
CA PRO A 184 -33.32 -5.08 -9.03
C PRO A 184 -32.96 -6.11 -7.96
N THR A 185 -33.89 -6.36 -7.03
CA THR A 185 -33.72 -7.39 -6.01
C THR A 185 -33.85 -8.74 -6.68
N VAL A 186 -32.71 -9.40 -6.92
CA VAL A 186 -32.70 -10.80 -7.36
C VAL A 186 -33.14 -11.65 -6.17
N LYS A 187 -34.33 -12.25 -6.28
CA LYS A 187 -34.74 -13.32 -5.37
C LYS A 187 -33.86 -14.53 -5.68
N THR A 188 -32.93 -14.86 -4.80
CA THR A 188 -32.29 -16.16 -4.82
C THR A 188 -33.33 -17.18 -4.34
N GLU A 189 -33.56 -18.22 -5.15
CA GLU A 189 -34.33 -19.39 -4.73
C GLU A 189 -33.50 -20.15 -3.69
N HIS A 190 -33.57 -19.69 -2.43
CA HIS A 190 -33.19 -20.53 -1.31
C HIS A 190 -34.30 -21.57 -1.16
N VAL A 191 -33.93 -22.83 -1.38
CA VAL A 191 -34.71 -24.05 -1.18
C VAL A 191 -35.75 -23.86 -0.07
N ASP A 192 -37.02 -23.88 -0.47
CA ASP A 192 -38.17 -23.78 0.42
C ASP A 192 -38.02 -24.74 1.59
N SER A 193 -38.05 -24.19 2.80
CA SER A 193 -37.97 -24.91 4.08
C SER A 193 -39.22 -25.75 4.41
N ASN A 194 -39.94 -26.23 3.38
CA ASN A 194 -41.20 -26.98 3.53
C ASN A 194 -41.14 -28.41 2.97
N ASN A 195 -39.95 -28.95 2.65
CA ASN A 195 -39.80 -30.38 2.36
C ASN A 195 -39.10 -31.13 3.49
N LEU A 196 -39.77 -31.16 4.65
CA LEU A 196 -39.37 -31.91 5.85
C LEU A 196 -39.82 -33.38 5.84
N ASN A 197 -40.23 -33.94 4.69
CA ASN A 197 -40.63 -35.33 4.62
C ASN A 197 -40.23 -35.98 3.28
N LYS A 198 -38.92 -36.24 3.12
CA LYS A 198 -38.35 -37.54 2.70
C LYS A 198 -36.85 -37.34 2.43
N VAL A 199 -36.07 -37.16 3.48
CA VAL A 199 -34.62 -37.36 3.41
C VAL A 199 -34.40 -38.87 3.34
N ALA A 200 -33.97 -39.37 2.19
CA ALA A 200 -33.20 -40.60 2.17
C ALA A 200 -31.97 -40.33 3.04
N ALA A 201 -31.93 -40.97 4.21
CA ALA A 201 -30.87 -40.76 5.18
C ALA A 201 -29.50 -40.94 4.51
N PRO A 202 -28.56 -39.99 4.62
CA PRO A 202 -27.17 -40.31 4.34
C PRO A 202 -26.79 -41.49 5.25
N LYS A 203 -26.28 -42.58 4.66
CA LYS A 203 -25.75 -43.73 5.40
C LYS A 203 -24.82 -43.18 6.50
N ALA A 204 -25.12 -43.52 7.74
CA ALA A 204 -24.25 -43.17 8.86
C ALA A 204 -22.83 -43.67 8.55
N PRO A 205 -21.77 -42.89 8.86
CA PRO A 205 -20.41 -43.39 8.73
C PRO A 205 -20.28 -44.66 9.56
N ALA A 206 -19.67 -45.70 8.98
CA ALA A 206 -19.50 -46.99 9.63
C ALA A 206 -18.82 -46.79 11.00
N SER A 207 -19.55 -47.09 12.08
CA SER A 207 -18.98 -47.06 13.43
C SER A 207 -17.89 -48.12 13.52
N TYR A 208 -16.66 -47.68 13.78
CA TYR A 208 -15.54 -48.59 14.01
C TYR A 208 -15.87 -49.59 15.12
N PRO A 209 -15.50 -50.87 14.98
CA PRO A 209 -15.69 -51.84 16.05
C PRO A 209 -14.93 -51.38 17.31
N PRO A 210 -15.52 -51.47 18.51
CA PRO A 210 -14.83 -51.08 19.72
C PRO A 210 -13.59 -51.96 19.90
N LYS A 211 -12.40 -51.32 19.85
CA LYS A 211 -11.03 -51.89 19.85
C LYS A 211 -10.40 -52.20 18.48
N GLY A 212 -11.02 -51.83 17.36
CA GLY A 212 -10.40 -51.91 16.04
C GLY A 212 -9.55 -50.67 15.73
N ASP A 213 -8.32 -50.87 15.27
CA ASP A 213 -7.43 -49.79 14.81
C ASP A 213 -8.00 -49.16 13.52
N PRO A 214 -8.36 -47.86 13.52
CA PRO A 214 -8.97 -47.18 12.38
C PRO A 214 -8.12 -47.20 11.10
N TYR A 215 -6.81 -47.45 11.20
CA TYR A 215 -5.86 -47.42 10.09
C TYR A 215 -5.48 -48.80 9.54
N ARG A 216 -6.11 -49.88 10.04
CA ARG A 216 -5.87 -51.25 9.56
C ARG A 216 -6.98 -51.82 8.67
N LEU A 217 -7.98 -51.02 8.30
CA LEU A 217 -9.04 -51.46 7.40
C LEU A 217 -8.61 -51.28 5.95
N PRO A 218 -8.85 -52.26 5.05
CA PRO A 218 -8.66 -52.06 3.62
C PRO A 218 -9.63 -50.98 3.12
N PRO A 219 -9.24 -50.15 2.14
CA PRO A 219 -10.17 -49.22 1.51
C PRO A 219 -11.35 -49.99 0.90
N GLU A 220 -12.57 -49.49 1.06
CA GLU A 220 -13.79 -50.11 0.51
C GLU A 220 -13.64 -50.34 -1.02
N GLU A 221 -13.98 -51.54 -1.50
CA GLU A 221 -14.16 -51.84 -2.95
C GLU A 221 -15.43 -51.20 -3.52
#